data_AF-A0A553JSG4-F1
#
_entry.id   AF-A0A553JSG4-F1
#
_cell.length_a   1.000
_cell.length_b   1.000
_cell.length_c   1.000
_cell.angle_alpha   90.00
_cell.angle_beta   90.00
_cell.angle_gamma   90.00
#
_symmetry.space_group_name_H-M   'P 1'
#
loop_
_entity.id
_entity.type
_entity.pdbx_description
1 polymer ?
#
loop_
_entity_poly.entity_id
_entity_poly.type
_entity_poly.pdbx_seq_one_letter_code
_entity_poly.pdbx_strand_id
1 'polypeptide(L)' 'MSKQQRERQLMQAWDRQDPVSAWECKRSKRVEKKQGNPNPVVVSRCKTAGL' A
#
# COMPACT_ATOMS: atom_id res chain seq x y z
N MET A 1 -24.47 7.00 0.98
CA MET A 1 -23.11 6.55 0.56
C MET A 1 -23.24 5.50 -0.54
N SER A 2 -22.44 5.63 -1.61
CA SER A 2 -22.41 4.67 -2.72
C SER A 2 -21.62 3.40 -2.35
N LYS A 3 -21.78 2.33 -3.15
CA LYS A 3 -21.02 1.09 -3.00
C LYS A 3 -19.50 1.34 -3.05
N GLN A 4 -19.04 2.16 -4.00
CA GLN A 4 -17.62 2.51 -4.16
C GLN A 4 -17.06 3.26 -2.94
N GLN A 5 -17.86 4.15 -2.33
CA GLN A 5 -17.44 4.85 -1.11
C GLN A 5 -17.24 3.87 0.05
N ARG A 6 -18.13 2.88 0.20
CA ARG A 6 -18.00 1.84 1.23
C ARG A 6 -16.77 0.96 1.00
N GLU A 7 -16.51 0.54 -0.24
CA GLU A 7 -15.31 -0.24 -0.57
C GLU A 7 -14.02 0.50 -0.27
N ARG A 8 -13.94 1.80 -0.60
CA ARG A 8 -12.78 2.62 -0.24
C ARG A 8 -12.57 2.72 1.27
N GLN A 9 -13.64 2.92 2.04
CA GLN A 9 -13.57 2.98 3.50
C GLN A 9 -13.10 1.66 4.12
N LEU A 10 -13.56 0.52 3.59
CA LEU A 10 -13.12 -0.79 4.02
C LEU A 10 -11.62 -0.98 3.78
N MET A 11 -11.14 -0.66 2.57
CA MET A 11 -9.71 -0.80 2.23
C MET A 11 -8.83 0.13 3.08
N GLN A 12 -9.30 1.34 3.39
CA GLN A 12 -8.61 2.25 4.32
C GLN A 12 -8.57 1.71 5.76
N ALA A 13 -9.61 0.99 6.20
CA ALA A 13 -9.61 0.37 7.51
C ALA A 13 -8.60 -0.77 7.59
N TRP A 14 -8.52 -1.59 6.54
CA TRP A 14 -7.55 -2.69 6.45
C TRP A 14 -6.11 -2.19 6.41
N ASP A 15 -5.81 -1.17 5.59
CA ASP A 15 -4.48 -0.54 5.51
C ASP A 15 -3.98 0.01 6.87
N ARG A 16 -4.89 0.33 7.80
CA ARG A 16 -4.54 0.73 9.17
C ARG A 16 -4.38 -0.44 10.13
N GLN A 17 -5.15 -1.51 9.94
CA GLN A 17 -5.19 -2.66 10.85
C GLN A 17 -4.03 -3.63 10.60
N ASP A 18 -3.56 -3.72 9.36
CA ASP A 18 -2.46 -4.60 8.95
C ASP A 18 -1.37 -3.77 8.26
N PRO A 19 -0.41 -3.21 9.02
CA PRO A 19 0.66 -2.38 8.47
C PRO A 19 1.57 -3.17 7.53
N VAL A 20 2.14 -2.45 6.56
CA VAL A 20 3.02 -3.05 5.54
C VAL A 20 4.20 -3.81 6.16
N SER A 21 4.50 -4.96 5.58
CA SER A 21 5.66 -5.76 5.93
C SER A 21 6.91 -5.39 5.13
N ALA A 22 8.09 -5.76 5.65
CA ALA A 22 9.37 -5.57 4.94
C ALA A 22 9.38 -6.26 3.56
N TRP A 23 8.69 -7.39 3.45
CA TRP A 23 8.57 -8.11 2.19
C TRP A 23 7.77 -7.32 1.15
N GLU A 24 6.64 -6.73 1.54
CA GLU A 24 5.81 -5.94 0.63
C GLU A 24 6.55 -4.70 0.12
N CYS A 25 7.35 -4.06 0.98
CA CYS A 25 8.24 -2.97 0.59
C CYS A 25 9.27 -3.42 -0.46
N LYS A 26 9.92 -4.56 -0.23
CA LYS A 26 10.88 -5.14 -1.18
C LYS A 26 10.21 -5.54 -2.50
N ARG A 27 9.02 -6.12 -2.43
CA ARG A 27 8.22 -6.49 -3.61
C ARG A 27 7.85 -5.25 -4.41
N SER A 28 7.37 -4.19 -3.78
CA SER A 28 7.00 -2.94 -4.45
C SER A 28 8.19 -2.34 -5.20
N LYS A 29 9.37 -2.26 -4.56
CA LYS A 29 10.62 -1.77 -5.21
C LYS A 29 11.00 -2.60 -6.44
N ARG A 30 10.81 -3.93 -6.40
CA ARG A 30 11.07 -4.82 -7.54
C ARG A 30 10.07 -4.64 -8.68
N VAL A 31 8.79 -4.47 -8.36
CA VAL A 31 7.73 -4.24 -9.35
C VAL A 31 7.94 -2.89 -10.03
N GLU A 32 8.21 -1.84 -9.26
CA GLU A 32 8.53 -0.50 -9.78
C GLU A 32 9.74 -0.53 -10.72
N LYS A 33 10.82 -1.22 -10.35
CA LYS A 33 12.00 -1.38 -11.24
C LYS A 33 11.66 -2.07 -12.56
N LYS A 34 10.65 -2.96 -12.59
CA LYS A 34 10.24 -3.70 -13.79
C LYS A 34 9.20 -2.96 -14.63
N GLN A 35 8.23 -2.32 -14.01
CA GLN A 35 7.09 -1.70 -14.68
C GLN A 35 7.24 -0.18 -14.86
N GLY A 36 8.08 0.47 -14.06
CA GLY A 36 8.30 1.91 -14.06
C GLY A 36 7.29 2.71 -13.23
N ASN A 37 6.23 2.08 -12.69
CA ASN A 37 5.20 2.74 -11.88
C ASN A 37 5.21 2.26 -10.42
N PRO A 38 5.44 3.16 -9.44
CA PRO A 38 5.36 2.80 -8.02
C PRO A 38 3.91 2.62 -7.57
N ASN A 39 3.71 1.77 -6.55
CA ASN A 39 2.47 1.80 -5.76
C ASN A 39 2.60 2.87 -4.66
N PRO A 40 1.92 4.03 -4.78
CA PRO A 40 2.11 5.15 -3.86
C PRO A 40 1.66 4.85 -2.42
N VAL A 41 0.67 3.96 -2.25
CA VAL A 41 0.20 3.55 -0.92
C VAL A 41 1.31 2.78 -0.22
N VAL A 42 1.82 1.73 -0.84
CA VAL A 42 2.88 0.88 -0.26
C VAL A 42 4.15 1.71 -0.01
N VAL A 43 4.57 2.55 -0.97
CA VAL A 43 5.76 3.42 -0.81
C VAL A 43 5.62 4.36 0.39
N SER A 44 4.44 4.97 0.57
CA SER A 44 4.17 5.84 1.72
C SER A 44 4.21 5.06 3.04
N ARG A 45 3.58 3.88 3.11
CA ARG A 45 3.57 3.05 4.31
C ARG A 45 4.96 2.53 4.69
N CYS A 46 5.78 2.14 3.72
CA CYS A 46 7.15 1.68 3.97
C CYS A 46 8.01 2.79 4.59
N LYS A 47 7.91 4.03 4.07
CA LYS A 47 8.61 5.18 4.62
C LYS A 47 8.21 5.46 6.07
N THR A 48 6.91 5.43 6.37
CA THR A 48 6.39 5.64 7.74
C THR A 48 6.80 4.52 8.69
N ALA A 49 6.88 3.27 8.21
CA ALA A 49 7.29 2.12 9.00
C ALA A 49 8.82 1.98 9.16
N GLY A 50 9.62 2.78 8.45
CA GLY A 50 11.08 2.69 8.46
C GLY A 50 11.65 1.49 7.68
N LEU A 51 10.97 1.06 6.61
CA LEU A 51 11.28 -0.14 5.80
C LEU A 51 11.73 0.18 4.34
#